data_AF-A0AAV2T6Q5-F1
#
_entry.id   AF-A0AAV2T6Q5-F1
#
_cell.length_a   1.000
_cell.length_b   1.000
_cell.length_c   1.000
_cell.angle_alpha   90.00
_cell.angle_beta   90.00
_cell.angle_gamma   90.00
#
_symmetry.space_group_name_H-M   'P 1'
#
loop_
_entity.id
_entity.type
_entity.pdbx_description
1 polymer ?
#
loop_
_entity_poly.entity_id
_entity_poly.type
_entity_poly.pdbx_seq_one_letter_code
_entity_poly.pdbx_strand_id
1 'polypeptide(L)'
;MRLLVLFALIGLSVAVPDHQDPANSRLCDICVAGLGELIKLFKRGAAEHMIFIYIKKTCDIPTVVGDACKLLLTRAYKYLKQHPDESDATKVCTAIHACR
;
A
#
# COMPACT_ATOMS: atom_id res chain seq x y z
N MET A 1 45.78 -0.29 35.55
CA MET A 1 44.74 0.72 35.27
C MET A 1 43.82 0.12 34.23
N ARG A 2 42.64 -0.39 34.61
CA ARG A 2 41.35 0.37 34.62
C ARG A 2 41.06 0.91 33.20
N LEU A 3 40.01 0.55 32.48
CA LEU A 3 38.67 0.14 32.91
C LEU A 3 37.94 -0.55 31.73
N LEU A 4 37.35 -1.71 32.00
CA LEU A 4 36.23 -2.29 31.25
C LEU A 4 34.99 -1.41 31.45
N VAL A 5 34.33 -0.98 30.38
CA VAL A 5 32.90 -0.61 30.36
C VAL A 5 32.37 -1.07 29.00
N LEU A 6 31.88 -2.30 28.86
CA LEU A 6 30.44 -2.64 28.99
C LEU A 6 29.53 -1.71 28.17
N PHE A 7 29.44 -1.95 26.86
CA PHE A 7 28.23 -1.68 26.08
C PHE A 7 27.85 -2.95 25.32
N ALA A 8 27.52 -3.99 26.08
CA ALA A 8 26.57 -4.99 25.64
C ALA A 8 25.16 -4.46 25.98
N LEU A 9 24.19 -4.77 25.10
CA LEU A 9 22.74 -4.61 25.28
C LEU A 9 22.16 -3.22 25.02
N ILE A 10 22.07 -2.82 23.76
CA ILE A 10 20.84 -2.19 23.27
C ILE A 10 20.55 -2.80 21.90
N GLY A 11 19.62 -3.75 21.85
CA GLY A 11 19.03 -4.17 20.58
C GLY A 11 18.40 -2.95 19.94
N LEU A 12 19.01 -2.44 18.87
CA LEU A 12 18.41 -1.45 17.97
C LEU A 12 17.29 -2.15 17.18
N SER A 13 16.18 -2.46 17.87
CA SER A 13 14.89 -2.34 17.21
C SER A 13 14.69 -0.84 17.02
N VAL A 14 15.12 -0.32 15.88
CA VAL A 14 14.62 0.96 15.41
C VAL A 14 13.15 0.72 15.09
N ALA A 15 12.29 0.78 16.11
CA ALA A 15 10.91 1.13 15.89
C ALA A 15 11.00 2.55 15.35
N VAL A 16 11.02 2.65 14.01
CA VAL A 16 10.81 3.92 13.33
C VAL A 16 9.55 4.49 13.97
N PRO A 17 9.60 5.67 14.61
CA PRO A 17 8.39 6.30 15.09
C PRO A 17 7.55 6.57 13.85
N ASP A 18 6.53 5.72 13.66
CA ASP A 18 5.49 5.91 12.67
C ASP A 18 4.87 7.27 12.99
N HIS A 19 5.28 8.29 12.25
CA HIS A 19 4.65 9.59 12.28
C HIS A 19 3.31 9.37 11.56
N GLN A 20 2.38 8.82 12.33
CA GLN A 20 1.07 8.38 11.92
C GLN A 20 0.25 9.63 11.64
N ASP A 21 0.46 10.22 10.46
CA ASP A 21 -0.44 11.20 9.93
C ASP A 21 -1.79 10.48 9.70
N PRO A 22 -2.87 10.89 10.37
CA PRO A 22 -4.14 10.16 10.31
C PRO A 22 -4.72 10.11 8.89
N ALA A 23 -4.33 11.04 8.00
CA ALA A 23 -4.71 10.98 6.59
C ALA A 23 -3.93 9.88 5.85
N ASN A 24 -2.64 9.69 6.14
CA ASN A 24 -1.87 8.57 5.61
C ASN A 24 -2.42 7.21 6.03
N SER A 25 -2.79 7.04 7.31
CA SER A 25 -3.40 5.79 7.79
C SER A 25 -4.68 5.46 7.01
N ARG A 26 -5.54 6.46 6.76
CA ARG A 26 -6.80 6.26 6.06
C ARG A 26 -6.61 5.95 4.57
N LEU A 27 -5.65 6.59 3.91
CA LEU A 27 -5.31 6.30 2.50
C LEU A 27 -4.71 4.91 2.36
N CYS A 28 -3.90 4.47 3.33
CA CYS A 28 -3.35 3.12 3.38
C CYS A 28 -4.48 2.09 3.47
N ASP A 29 -5.42 2.27 4.40
CA ASP A 29 -6.56 1.35 4.59
C ASP A 29 -7.40 1.22 3.31
N ILE A 30 -7.71 2.35 2.65
CA ILE A 30 -8.46 2.36 1.39
C ILE A 30 -7.69 1.61 0.30
N CYS A 31 -6.38 1.86 0.19
CA CYS A 31 -5.53 1.21 -0.80
C CYS A 31 -5.51 -0.31 -0.58
N VAL A 32 -5.16 -0.75 0.63
CA VAL A 32 -5.01 -2.17 0.96
C VAL A 32 -6.34 -2.90 0.79
N ALA A 33 -7.45 -2.32 1.24
CA ALA A 33 -8.77 -2.91 1.12
C ALA A 33 -9.20 -3.10 -0.35
N GLY A 34 -8.95 -2.13 -1.22
CA GLY A 34 -9.31 -2.21 -2.64
C GLY A 34 -8.34 -3.00 -3.50
N LEU A 35 -7.15 -3.33 -2.99
CA LEU A 35 -6.08 -3.90 -3.80
C LEU A 35 -6.10 -5.45 -3.85
N GLY A 36 -6.71 -6.10 -2.85
CA GLY A 36 -6.76 -7.57 -2.77
C GLY A 36 -7.35 -8.24 -4.02
N GLU A 37 -8.56 -7.83 -4.45
CA GLU A 37 -9.17 -8.39 -5.66
C GLU A 37 -8.52 -7.85 -6.95
N LEU A 38 -8.00 -6.62 -6.92
CA LEU A 38 -7.27 -6.04 -8.05
C LEU A 38 -6.03 -6.87 -8.41
N ILE A 39 -5.24 -7.30 -7.42
CA ILE A 39 -4.07 -8.18 -7.62
C ILE A 39 -4.50 -9.52 -8.20
N LYS A 40 -5.61 -10.11 -7.72
CA LYS A 40 -6.12 -11.39 -8.26
C LYS A 40 -6.58 -11.25 -9.71
N LEU A 41 -7.25 -10.14 -10.06
CA LEU A 41 -7.62 -9.86 -11.46
C LEU A 41 -6.38 -9.70 -12.33
N PHE A 42 -5.40 -8.93 -11.86
CA PHE A 42 -4.14 -8.72 -12.56
C PHE A 42 -3.39 -10.04 -12.82
N LYS A 43 -3.18 -10.86 -11.78
CA LYS A 43 -2.46 -12.14 -11.88
C LYS A 43 -3.17 -13.20 -12.73
N ARG A 44 -4.49 -13.09 -12.88
CA ARG A 44 -5.27 -13.94 -13.80
C ARG A 44 -5.21 -13.47 -15.26
N GLY A 45 -4.47 -12.40 -15.56
CA GLY A 45 -4.41 -11.83 -16.91
C GLY A 45 -5.73 -11.19 -17.33
N ALA A 46 -6.50 -10.64 -16.38
CA ALA A 46 -7.74 -9.95 -16.71
C ALA A 46 -7.47 -8.79 -17.68
N ALA A 47 -8.33 -8.66 -18.69
CA ALA A 47 -8.24 -7.58 -19.65
C ALA A 47 -8.32 -6.21 -18.95
N GLU A 48 -7.60 -5.22 -19.49
CA GLU A 48 -7.46 -3.89 -18.88
C GLU A 48 -8.82 -3.21 -18.62
N HIS A 49 -9.79 -3.38 -19.52
CA HIS A 49 -11.15 -2.86 -19.32
C HIS A 49 -11.88 -3.48 -18.10
N MET A 50 -11.67 -4.77 -17.81
CA MET A 50 -12.26 -5.44 -16.65
C MET A 50 -11.66 -4.91 -15.35
N ILE A 51 -10.36 -4.62 -15.35
CA ILE A 51 -9.67 -3.98 -14.24
C ILE A 51 -10.22 -2.57 -13.99
N PHE A 52 -10.41 -1.76 -15.03
CA PHE A 52 -11.01 -0.44 -14.88
C PHE A 52 -12.46 -0.48 -14.39
N ILE A 53 -13.26 -1.45 -14.85
CA ILE A 53 -14.62 -1.66 -14.33
C ILE A 53 -14.59 -2.01 -12.85
N TYR A 54 -13.66 -2.89 -12.43
CA TYR A 54 -13.47 -3.22 -11.02
C TYR A 54 -13.15 -1.96 -10.19
N ILE A 55 -12.14 -1.18 -10.60
CA ILE A 55 -11.75 0.05 -9.89
C ILE A 55 -12.94 1.01 -9.78
N LYS A 56 -13.68 1.21 -10.88
CA LYS A 56 -14.84 2.09 -10.90
C LYS A 56 -15.90 1.63 -9.90
N LYS A 57 -16.25 0.34 -9.88
CA LYS A 57 -17.27 -0.22 -8.98
C LYS A 57 -16.84 -0.22 -7.52
N THR A 58 -15.60 -0.63 -7.24
CA THR A 58 -15.04 -0.68 -5.88
C THR A 58 -15.01 0.71 -5.24
N CYS A 59 -14.77 1.74 -6.05
CA CYS A 59 -14.67 3.12 -5.60
C CYS A 59 -15.92 3.96 -5.93
N ASP A 60 -17.07 3.33 -6.21
CA ASP A 60 -18.33 4.02 -6.56
C ASP A 60 -19.06 4.53 -5.31
N ILE A 61 -18.41 5.46 -4.60
CA ILE A 61 -18.93 6.07 -3.38
C ILE A 61 -19.01 7.59 -3.63
N PRO A 62 -20.17 8.23 -3.40
CA PRO A 62 -20.37 9.65 -3.68
C PRO A 62 -19.72 10.55 -2.61
N THR A 63 -18.39 10.51 -2.51
CA THR A 63 -17.59 11.31 -1.56
C THR A 63 -16.17 11.51 -2.08
N VAL A 64 -15.41 12.42 -1.46
CA VAL A 64 -13.95 12.59 -1.70
C VAL A 64 -13.18 11.27 -1.52
N VAL A 65 -13.68 10.36 -0.67
CA VAL A 65 -13.11 9.02 -0.47
C VAL A 65 -13.18 8.18 -1.74
N GLY A 66 -14.26 8.30 -2.52
CA GLY A 66 -14.41 7.57 -3.79
C GLY A 66 -13.36 7.99 -4.81
N ASP A 67 -13.08 9.28 -4.94
CA ASP A 67 -12.06 9.77 -5.88
C ASP A 67 -10.64 9.43 -5.43
N ALA A 68 -10.36 9.50 -4.13
CA ALA A 68 -9.11 9.03 -3.56
C ALA A 68 -8.90 7.53 -3.83
N CYS A 69 -9.93 6.69 -3.63
CA CYS A 69 -9.89 5.27 -3.94
C CYS A 69 -9.57 5.01 -5.42
N LYS A 70 -10.25 5.69 -6.36
CA LYS A 70 -10.00 5.53 -7.80
C LYS A 70 -8.56 5.85 -8.15
N LEU A 71 -8.04 6.97 -7.62
CA LEU A 71 -6.67 7.39 -7.85
C LEU A 71 -5.66 6.38 -7.31
N LEU A 72 -5.87 5.89 -6.10
CA LEU A 72 -5.01 4.91 -5.43
C LEU A 72 -4.97 3.58 -6.20
N LEU A 73 -6.13 2.99 -6.51
CA LEU A 73 -6.17 1.72 -7.23
C LEU A 73 -5.65 1.85 -8.67
N THR A 74 -5.84 3.00 -9.32
CA THR A 74 -5.25 3.26 -10.64
C THR A 74 -3.72 3.32 -10.57
N ARG A 75 -3.14 3.97 -9.55
CA ARG A 75 -1.69 3.99 -9.33
C ARG A 75 -1.16 2.59 -9.00
N ALA A 76 -1.85 1.86 -8.13
CA ALA A 76 -1.50 0.49 -7.78
C ALA A 76 -1.51 -0.43 -9.01
N TYR A 77 -2.51 -0.32 -9.89
CA TYR A 77 -2.53 -1.06 -11.15
C TYR A 77 -1.33 -0.74 -12.05
N LYS A 78 -0.97 0.54 -12.21
CA LYS A 78 0.23 0.94 -12.97
C LYS A 78 1.51 0.36 -12.37
N TYR A 79 1.61 0.35 -11.03
CA TYR A 79 2.73 -0.27 -10.33
C TYR A 79 2.78 -1.78 -10.61
N LEU A 80 1.66 -2.50 -10.50
CA LEU A 80 1.60 -3.94 -10.81
C LEU A 80 2.01 -4.25 -12.25
N LYS A 81 1.68 -3.40 -13.23
CA LYS A 81 2.17 -3.55 -14.62
C LYS A 81 3.70 -3.47 -14.72
N GLN A 82 4.35 -2.71 -13.85
CA GLN A 82 5.82 -2.56 -13.79
C GLN A 82 6.47 -3.65 -12.93
N HIS A 83 5.73 -4.20 -11.97
CA HIS A 83 6.19 -5.20 -10.99
C HIS A 83 5.22 -6.39 -10.97
N PRO A 84 5.17 -7.20 -12.05
CA PRO A 84 4.13 -8.21 -12.23
C PRO A 84 4.14 -9.34 -11.20
N ASP A 85 5.30 -9.56 -10.56
CA ASP A 85 5.47 -10.60 -9.54
C ASP A 85 4.91 -10.19 -8.17
N GLU A 86 4.72 -8.89 -7.92
CA GLU A 86 4.24 -8.40 -6.64
C GLU A 86 2.81 -8.86 -6.34
N SER A 87 2.57 -9.24 -5.10
CA SER A 87 1.24 -9.65 -4.59
C SER A 87 0.93 -9.15 -3.20
N ASP A 88 1.88 -8.51 -2.54
CA ASP A 88 1.69 -7.95 -1.23
C ASP A 88 1.02 -6.57 -1.38
N ALA A 89 -0.25 -6.50 -0.97
CA ALA A 89 -1.03 -5.28 -1.06
C ALA A 89 -0.39 -4.13 -0.27
N THR A 90 0.20 -4.42 0.89
CA THR A 90 0.87 -3.41 1.72
C THR A 90 2.10 -2.88 0.99
N LYS A 91 2.95 -3.73 0.41
CA LYS A 91 4.13 -3.28 -0.35
C LYS A 91 3.76 -2.40 -1.54
N VAL A 92 2.74 -2.78 -2.31
CA VAL A 92 2.25 -1.97 -3.43
C VAL A 92 1.74 -0.61 -2.94
N CYS A 93 0.96 -0.59 -1.85
CA CYS A 93 0.41 0.63 -1.28
C CYS A 93 1.51 1.53 -0.68
N THR A 94 2.56 0.97 -0.08
CA THR A 94 3.75 1.72 0.34
C THR A 94 4.50 2.29 -0.87
N ALA A 95 4.66 1.51 -1.95
CA ALA A 95 5.38 1.95 -3.14
C ALA A 95 4.70 3.13 -3.87
N ILE A 96 3.38 3.27 -3.75
CA ILE A 96 2.64 4.42 -4.28
C ILE A 96 2.43 5.55 -3.26
N HIS A 97 3.11 5.47 -2.12
CA HIS A 97 3.05 6.41 -0.99
C HIS A 97 1.65 6.54 -0.35
N ALA A 98 0.83 5.50 -0.45
CA ALA A 98 -0.45 5.42 0.25
C ALA A 98 -0.28 4.94 1.70
N CYS A 99 0.70 4.06 1.93
CA CYS A 99 1.15 3.63 3.25
C CYS A 99 2.54 4.20 3.54
N ARG A 100 2.85 4.48 4.81
CA ARG A 100 4.20 4.75 5.29
C ARG A 100 4.56 3.75 6.36
#